data_AF-A0A926C6D5-F1
#
_entry.id   AF-A0A926C6D5-F1
#
_cell.length_a   1.000
_cell.length_b   1.000
_cell.length_c   1.000
_cell.angle_alpha   90.00
_cell.angle_beta   90.00
_cell.angle_gamma   90.00
#
_symmetry.space_group_name_H-M   'P 1'
#
loop_
_entity.id
_entity.type
_entity.pdbx_description
1 polymer ?
#
loop_
_entity_poly.entity_id
_entity_poly.type
_entity_poly.pdbx_seq_one_letter_code
_entity_poly.pdbx_strand_id
1 'polypeptide(L)'
;MGTLVGSTPPTGSGYGIAGNALRAKTVSLNFGKDGVVFTIRDDRGTHRINGGLGRWIEGETDLSVIPLKLTPTPVPGETKTKVAASGTWTDASTFTMTVRFIETAHHETITCHFDQESLQVEFRKSLAIINTNVKDDRPKLEGRIAV
;
A
#
# COMPACT_ATOMS: atom_id res chain seq x y z
N MET A 1 -21.22 16.90 -15.79
CA MET A 1 -20.12 16.45 -14.90
C MET A 1 -20.73 15.46 -13.92
N GLY A 2 -20.69 14.17 -14.24
CA GLY A 2 -21.31 13.13 -13.43
C GLY A 2 -20.35 12.70 -12.32
N THR A 3 -20.78 12.83 -11.08
CA THR A 3 -20.06 12.31 -9.91
C THR A 3 -20.08 10.78 -10.01
N LEU A 4 -18.91 10.16 -10.20
CA LEU A 4 -18.76 8.71 -10.05
C LEU A 4 -19.02 8.39 -8.58
N VAL A 5 -20.21 7.87 -8.29
CA VAL A 5 -20.52 7.29 -6.98
C VAL A 5 -19.88 5.91 -6.95
N GLY A 6 -18.56 5.88 -6.74
CA GLY A 6 -17.85 4.67 -6.34
C GLY A 6 -18.35 4.22 -4.97
N SER A 7 -18.46 2.91 -4.77
CA SER A 7 -18.70 2.33 -3.46
C SER A 7 -17.69 2.94 -2.47
N THR A 8 -18.19 3.73 -1.53
CA THR A 8 -17.30 4.34 -0.53
C THR A 8 -16.80 3.21 0.37
N PRO A 9 -15.49 2.95 0.44
CA PRO A 9 -14.98 1.91 1.32
C PRO A 9 -15.39 2.23 2.77
N PRO A 10 -15.75 1.21 3.57
CA PRO A 10 -16.19 1.42 4.94
C PRO A 10 -15.11 2.18 5.70
N THR A 11 -15.45 3.37 6.17
CA THR A 11 -14.54 4.24 6.90
C THR A 11 -14.27 3.60 8.26
N GLY A 12 -13.01 3.21 8.52
CA GLY A 12 -12.55 2.77 9.84
C GLY A 12 -12.63 1.28 10.16
N SER A 13 -13.29 0.45 9.35
CA SER A 13 -13.30 -1.01 9.52
C SER A 13 -12.17 -1.62 8.68
N GLY A 14 -11.09 -2.06 9.33
CA GLY A 14 -10.00 -2.74 8.63
C GLY A 14 -10.47 -4.06 8.02
N TYR A 15 -9.78 -4.50 6.98
CA TYR A 15 -9.96 -5.81 6.37
C TYR A 15 -9.06 -6.82 7.08
N GLY A 16 -9.62 -7.90 7.61
CA GLY A 16 -8.87 -9.07 8.05
C GLY A 16 -8.30 -9.79 6.83
N ILE A 17 -6.99 -10.02 6.83
CA ILE A 17 -6.26 -10.61 5.71
C ILE A 17 -6.08 -12.11 5.92
N ALA A 18 -6.39 -12.90 4.89
CA ALA A 18 -6.13 -14.34 4.88
C ALA A 18 -4.64 -14.65 5.06
N GLY A 19 -4.31 -15.84 5.59
CA GLY A 19 -2.93 -16.25 5.82
C GLY A 19 -2.05 -16.10 4.57
N ASN A 20 -0.92 -15.40 4.69
CA ASN A 20 -0.04 -15.04 3.58
C ASN A 20 1.44 -15.00 4.01
N ALA A 21 2.34 -15.02 3.02
CA ALA A 21 3.79 -15.01 3.24
C ALA A 21 4.33 -13.69 3.85
N LEU A 22 3.60 -12.59 3.73
CA LEU A 22 3.95 -11.30 4.35
C LEU A 22 3.53 -11.21 5.81
N ARG A 23 2.89 -12.24 6.37
CA ARG A 23 2.33 -12.27 7.73
C ARG A 23 1.37 -11.09 8.01
N ALA A 24 0.82 -10.50 6.95
CA ALA A 24 -0.17 -9.43 7.06
C ALA A 24 -1.45 -9.98 7.70
N LYS A 25 -1.95 -9.29 8.71
CA LYS A 25 -3.15 -9.66 9.48
C LYS A 25 -4.32 -8.74 9.17
N THR A 26 -4.06 -7.44 9.02
CA THR A 26 -5.10 -6.46 8.70
C THR A 26 -4.57 -5.40 7.74
N VAL A 27 -5.41 -4.92 6.83
CA VAL A 27 -5.15 -3.72 6.02
C VAL A 27 -6.32 -2.75 6.17
N SER A 28 -6.04 -1.45 6.24
CA SER A 28 -7.07 -0.42 6.19
C SER A 28 -6.61 0.79 5.40
N LEU A 29 -7.55 1.45 4.72
CA LEU A 29 -7.33 2.74 4.07
C LEU A 29 -8.29 3.74 4.71
N ASN A 30 -7.74 4.77 5.35
CA ASN A 30 -8.54 5.85 5.93
C ASN A 30 -8.44 7.09 5.03
N PHE A 31 -9.54 7.41 4.34
CA PHE A 31 -9.62 8.56 3.44
C PHE A 31 -10.10 9.79 4.22
N GLY A 32 -9.28 10.84 4.24
CA GLY A 32 -9.66 12.17 4.71
C GLY A 32 -10.03 13.09 3.55
N LYS A 33 -10.27 14.37 3.86
CA LYS A 33 -10.64 15.39 2.86
C LYS A 33 -9.70 15.41 1.65
N ASP A 34 -8.40 15.39 1.92
CA ASP A 34 -7.37 15.54 0.91
C ASP A 34 -6.31 14.43 0.98
N GLY A 35 -6.52 13.34 1.72
CA GLY A 35 -5.43 12.38 1.97
C GLY A 35 -5.91 10.97 2.23
N VAL A 36 -4.95 10.05 2.28
CA VAL A 36 -5.16 8.66 2.63
C VAL A 36 -4.09 8.22 3.63
N VAL A 37 -4.50 7.45 4.62
CA VAL A 37 -3.57 6.68 5.47
C VAL A 37 -3.75 5.21 5.14
N PHE A 38 -2.76 4.64 4.45
CA PHE A 38 -2.66 3.20 4.26
C PHE A 38 -2.03 2.59 5.51
N THR A 39 -2.69 1.61 6.11
CA THR A 39 -2.19 0.90 7.29
C THR A 39 -2.18 -0.60 7.01
N ILE A 40 -1.07 -1.25 7.33
CA ILE A 40 -0.93 -2.71 7.33
C ILE A 40 -0.38 -3.16 8.67
N ARG A 41 -0.97 -4.21 9.25
CA ARG A 41 -0.50 -4.82 10.50
C ARG A 41 0.02 -6.21 10.22
N ASP A 42 1.24 -6.52 10.65
CA ASP A 42 1.85 -7.84 10.52
C ASP A 42 2.19 -8.45 11.91
N ASP A 43 3.21 -9.30 11.99
CA ASP A 43 3.75 -9.85 13.24
C ASP A 43 4.76 -8.91 13.94
N ARG A 44 5.28 -7.90 13.25
CA ARG A 44 6.24 -6.92 13.76
C ARG A 44 5.58 -5.64 14.23
N GLY A 45 4.39 -5.30 13.74
CA GLY A 45 3.65 -4.15 14.26
C GLY A 45 2.62 -3.59 13.30
N THR A 46 2.36 -2.29 13.45
CA THR A 46 1.45 -1.52 12.59
C THR A 46 2.25 -0.55 11.76
N HIS A 47 2.27 -0.75 10.46
CA HIS A 47 2.97 0.09 9.50
C HIS A 47 2.01 1.04 8.83
N ARG A 48 2.46 2.28 8.59
CA ARG A 48 1.63 3.33 7.97
C ARG A 48 2.36 4.03 6.84
N ILE A 49 1.60 4.43 5.84
CA ILE A 49 2.04 5.32 4.77
C ILE A 49 0.98 6.40 4.60
N ASN A 50 1.39 7.66 4.77
CA ASN A 50 0.53 8.82 4.53
C ASN A 50 0.70 9.28 3.09
N GLY A 51 -0.39 9.38 2.34
CA GLY A 51 -0.39 9.85 0.96
C GLY A 51 -1.40 10.98 0.75
N GLY A 52 -1.12 11.87 -0.20
CA GLY A 52 -2.12 12.83 -0.67
C GLY A 52 -3.04 12.21 -1.71
N LEU A 53 -4.25 12.74 -1.85
CA LEU A 53 -5.10 12.46 -3.01
C LEU A 53 -4.71 13.41 -4.14
N GLY A 54 -4.10 12.87 -5.21
CA GLY A 54 -3.65 13.64 -6.38
C GLY A 54 -2.44 14.57 -6.13
N ARG A 55 -1.79 14.50 -4.96
CA ARG A 55 -0.57 15.26 -4.66
C ARG A 55 0.37 14.43 -3.77
N TRP A 56 1.65 14.76 -3.82
CA TRP A 56 2.65 14.14 -2.97
C TRP A 56 2.55 14.67 -1.54
N ILE A 57 2.57 13.74 -0.57
CA ILE A 57 2.78 14.05 0.84
C ILE A 57 4.06 13.34 1.28
N GLU A 58 4.98 14.09 1.88
CA GLU A 58 6.17 13.55 2.51
C GLU A 58 5.86 12.97 3.89
N GLY A 59 6.57 11.93 4.28
CA GLY A 59 6.44 11.29 5.58
C GLY A 59 7.50 10.22 5.81
N GLU A 60 7.24 9.38 6.79
CA GLU A 60 8.08 8.23 7.14
C GLU A 60 7.24 6.97 7.21
N THR A 61 7.87 5.83 6.90
CA THR A 61 7.28 4.51 7.11
C THR A 61 8.30 3.56 7.70
N ASP A 62 7.85 2.61 8.50
CA ASP A 62 8.59 1.44 8.96
C ASP A 62 8.22 0.17 8.17
N LEU A 63 7.42 0.30 7.11
CA LEU A 63 7.16 -0.79 6.17
C LEU A 63 8.48 -1.22 5.53
N SER A 64 8.76 -2.52 5.56
CA SER A 64 10.03 -3.07 5.09
C SER A 64 10.32 -2.69 3.63
N VAL A 65 11.46 -2.03 3.41
CA VAL A 65 12.00 -1.72 2.08
C VAL A 65 12.80 -2.86 1.47
N ILE A 66 13.03 -3.96 2.19
CA ILE A 66 13.80 -5.13 1.70
C ILE A 66 13.30 -5.64 0.34
N PRO A 67 11.98 -5.77 0.07
CA PRO A 67 11.50 -6.22 -1.23
C PRO A 67 11.87 -5.32 -2.41
N LEU A 68 12.25 -4.07 -2.13
CA LEU A 68 12.65 -3.08 -3.14
C LEU A 68 14.15 -3.06 -3.40
N LYS A 69 14.96 -3.65 -2.51
CA LYS A 69 16.42 -3.67 -2.63
C LYS A 69 16.86 -4.72 -3.65
N LEU A 70 17.89 -4.41 -4.43
CA LEU A 70 18.53 -5.37 -5.34
C LEU A 70 19.12 -6.56 -4.59
N THR A 71 19.69 -6.31 -3.43
CA THR A 71 20.15 -7.32 -2.47
C THR A 71 19.32 -7.19 -1.19
N PRO A 72 18.69 -8.28 -0.70
CA PRO A 72 17.77 -8.22 0.44
C PRO A 72 18.51 -8.14 1.79
N THR A 73 19.50 -7.26 1.88
CA THR A 73 20.29 -7.06 3.09
C THR A 73 19.69 -5.91 3.90
N PRO A 74 19.23 -6.15 5.14
CA PRO A 74 18.83 -5.07 6.02
C PRO A 74 20.05 -4.19 6.33
N VAL A 75 19.85 -2.87 6.36
CA VAL A 75 20.89 -1.94 6.82
C VAL A 75 20.81 -1.89 8.35
N PRO A 76 21.90 -2.16 9.09
CA PRO A 76 21.86 -2.11 10.55
C PRO A 76 21.38 -0.74 11.05
N GLY A 77 20.38 -0.74 11.94
CA GLY A 77 19.80 0.49 12.51
C GLY A 77 18.74 1.18 11.66
N GLU A 78 18.43 0.69 10.46
CA GLU A 78 17.35 1.21 9.62
C GLU A 78 15.98 0.78 10.21
N THR A 79 15.33 1.68 10.95
CA THR A 79 14.01 1.43 11.55
C THR A 79 12.87 2.16 10.83
N LYS A 80 13.19 3.19 10.06
CA LYS A 80 12.23 3.99 9.28
C LYS A 80 12.90 4.47 7.99
N THR A 81 12.10 4.66 6.96
CA THR A 81 12.51 5.21 5.68
C THR A 81 11.65 6.41 5.32
N LYS A 82 12.28 7.46 4.79
CA LYS A 82 11.57 8.63 4.27
C LYS A 82 10.84 8.29 2.98
N VAL A 83 9.58 8.71 2.88
CA VAL A 83 8.74 8.46 1.72
C VAL A 83 8.02 9.71 1.26
N ALA A 84 7.68 9.75 -0.03
CA ALA A 84 6.66 10.62 -0.56
C ALA A 84 5.59 9.75 -1.23
N ALA A 85 4.32 9.91 -0.86
CA ALA A 85 3.23 9.10 -1.40
C ALA A 85 2.10 9.96 -1.98
N SER A 86 1.52 9.46 -3.08
CA SER A 86 0.36 10.05 -3.75
C SER A 86 -0.55 8.92 -4.20
N GLY A 87 -1.84 9.06 -3.93
CA GLY A 87 -2.86 8.11 -4.31
C GLY A 87 -3.95 8.72 -5.18
N THR A 88 -4.56 7.87 -5.99
CA THR A 88 -5.68 8.23 -6.86
C THR A 88 -6.61 7.05 -7.02
N TRP A 89 -7.90 7.33 -7.16
CA TRP A 89 -8.85 6.38 -7.70
C TRP A 89 -8.60 6.25 -9.20
N THR A 90 -8.40 5.02 -9.69
CA THR A 90 -8.23 4.75 -11.13
C THR A 90 -9.55 4.38 -11.79
N ASP A 91 -10.49 3.88 -11.00
CA ASP A 91 -11.88 3.63 -11.36
C ASP A 91 -12.75 3.65 -10.09
N ALA A 92 -14.02 3.24 -10.20
CA ALA A 92 -15.00 3.29 -9.11
C ALA A 92 -14.69 2.35 -7.92
N SER A 93 -13.84 1.35 -8.10
CA SER A 93 -13.53 0.34 -7.09
C SER A 93 -12.03 0.05 -6.94
N THR A 94 -11.17 0.77 -7.64
CA THR A 94 -9.71 0.60 -7.57
C THR A 94 -9.03 1.88 -7.12
N PHE A 95 -8.32 1.79 -5.99
CA PHE A 95 -7.44 2.84 -5.50
C PHE A 95 -5.99 2.43 -5.70
N THR A 96 -5.19 3.32 -6.30
CA THR A 96 -3.76 3.09 -6.52
C THR A 96 -2.95 4.16 -5.82
N MET A 97 -1.96 3.74 -5.04
CA MET A 97 -1.00 4.62 -4.37
C MET A 97 0.40 4.35 -4.89
N THR A 98 1.10 5.42 -5.29
CA THR A 98 2.53 5.36 -5.56
C THR A 98 3.30 5.85 -4.34
N VAL A 99 4.29 5.08 -3.91
CA VAL A 99 5.17 5.39 -2.77
C VAL A 99 6.59 5.48 -3.28
N ARG A 100 7.19 6.66 -3.17
CA ARG A 100 8.60 6.92 -3.50
C ARG A 100 9.41 6.83 -2.22
N PHE A 101 10.40 5.96 -2.16
CA PHE A 101 11.30 5.86 -1.02
C PHE A 101 12.47 6.80 -1.28
N ILE A 102 12.49 7.95 -0.59
CA ILE A 102 13.30 9.13 -0.92
C ILE A 102 14.80 8.80 -0.95
N GLU A 103 15.23 7.89 -0.08
CA GLU A 103 16.63 7.49 0.06
C GLU A 103 17.03 6.37 -0.92
N THR A 104 16.14 6.01 -1.85
CA THR A 104 16.35 4.96 -2.85
C THR A 104 16.00 5.47 -4.26
N ALA A 105 16.51 4.80 -5.30
CA ALA A 105 16.06 5.04 -6.67
C ALA A 105 14.71 4.37 -7.00
N HIS A 106 14.09 3.71 -6.01
CA HIS A 106 12.96 2.82 -6.22
C HIS A 106 11.65 3.42 -5.72
N HIS A 107 10.57 2.96 -6.35
CA HIS A 107 9.22 3.25 -5.91
C HIS A 107 8.41 1.96 -5.90
N GLU A 108 7.25 2.06 -5.28
CA GLU A 108 6.28 0.99 -5.20
C GLU A 108 4.92 1.52 -5.60
N THR A 109 4.16 0.66 -6.28
CA THR A 109 2.73 0.85 -6.47
C THR A 109 1.99 -0.13 -5.57
N ILE A 110 1.07 0.40 -4.76
CA ILE A 110 0.12 -0.35 -3.95
C ILE A 110 -1.25 -0.16 -4.59
N THR A 111 -1.83 -1.24 -5.12
CA THR A 111 -3.16 -1.23 -5.73
C THR A 111 -4.13 -1.97 -4.84
N CYS A 112 -5.24 -1.30 -4.52
CA CYS A 112 -6.31 -1.80 -3.67
C CYS A 112 -7.58 -1.93 -4.52
N HIS A 113 -8.06 -3.16 -4.71
CA HIS A 113 -9.34 -3.43 -5.35
C HIS A 113 -10.38 -3.70 -4.28
N PHE A 114 -11.41 -2.86 -4.26
CA PHE A 114 -12.52 -2.95 -3.33
C PHE A 114 -13.70 -3.67 -3.97
N ASP A 115 -14.36 -4.48 -3.18
CA ASP A 115 -15.69 -5.02 -3.46
C ASP A 115 -16.52 -4.88 -2.16
N GLN A 116 -17.82 -5.18 -2.21
CA GLN A 116 -18.78 -4.90 -1.12
C GLN A 116 -18.25 -5.26 0.28
N GLU A 117 -17.60 -6.42 0.40
CA GLU A 117 -17.06 -6.92 1.68
C GLU A 117 -15.60 -7.39 1.58
N SER A 118 -14.91 -7.12 0.47
CA SER A 118 -13.51 -7.51 0.28
C SER A 118 -12.58 -6.40 -0.16
N LEU A 119 -11.30 -6.65 0.13
CA LEU A 119 -10.18 -5.89 -0.34
C LEU A 119 -9.14 -6.85 -0.90
N GLN A 120 -8.72 -6.66 -2.15
CA GLN A 120 -7.47 -7.24 -2.65
C GLN A 120 -6.38 -6.17 -2.65
N VAL A 121 -5.19 -6.49 -2.15
CA VAL A 121 -4.02 -5.60 -2.19
C VAL A 121 -2.91 -6.23 -3.00
N GLU A 122 -2.41 -5.49 -3.99
CA GLU A 122 -1.26 -5.86 -4.80
C GLU A 122 -0.12 -4.87 -4.59
N PHE A 123 1.08 -5.39 -4.37
CA PHE A 123 2.31 -4.61 -4.35
C PHE A 123 3.08 -4.84 -5.65
N ARG A 124 3.59 -3.76 -6.25
CA ARG A 124 4.49 -3.82 -7.40
C ARG A 124 5.69 -2.91 -7.20
N LYS A 125 6.87 -3.51 -7.09
CA LYS A 125 8.16 -2.81 -7.04
C LYS A 125 8.50 -2.23 -8.42
N SER A 126 9.12 -1.04 -8.44
CA SER A 126 9.46 -0.34 -9.68
C SER A 126 10.32 -1.15 -10.64
N LEU A 127 11.16 -2.06 -10.14
CA LEU A 127 11.95 -2.94 -11.00
C LEU A 127 11.08 -3.88 -11.85
N ALA A 128 10.00 -4.40 -11.28
CA ALA A 128 9.04 -5.24 -12.01
C ALA A 128 8.15 -4.42 -12.96
N ILE A 129 7.97 -3.12 -12.67
CA ILE A 129 7.25 -2.19 -13.56
C ILE A 129 8.09 -1.86 -14.79
N ILE A 130 9.39 -1.62 -14.60
CA ILE A 130 10.31 -1.16 -15.67
C ILE A 130 10.86 -2.33 -16.49
N ASN A 131 11.08 -3.50 -15.88
CA ASN A 131 11.62 -4.68 -16.53
C ASN A 131 10.65 -5.85 -16.40
N THR A 132 10.02 -6.23 -17.51
CA THR A 132 9.03 -7.31 -17.57
C THR A 132 9.59 -8.70 -17.23
N ASN A 133 10.92 -8.87 -17.26
CA ASN A 133 11.57 -10.11 -16.84
C ASN A 133 11.75 -10.20 -15.32
N VAL A 134 11.57 -9.09 -14.59
CA VAL A 134 11.63 -9.07 -13.12
C VAL A 134 10.23 -9.23 -12.58
N LYS A 135 10.01 -10.31 -11.82
CA LYS A 135 8.74 -10.54 -11.13
C LYS A 135 8.73 -9.87 -9.76
N ASP A 136 7.54 -9.43 -9.34
CA ASP A 136 7.25 -9.20 -7.92
C ASP A 136 6.68 -10.50 -7.33
N ASP A 137 7.42 -11.12 -6.43
CA ASP A 137 7.07 -12.43 -5.86
C ASP A 137 6.15 -12.32 -4.64
N ARG A 138 5.78 -11.10 -4.25
CA ARG A 138 4.87 -10.89 -3.13
C ARG A 138 3.47 -11.38 -3.47
N PRO A 139 2.79 -12.03 -2.50
CA PRO A 139 1.42 -12.48 -2.71
C PRO A 139 0.47 -11.30 -2.85
N LYS A 140 -0.61 -11.50 -3.60
CA LYS A 140 -1.80 -10.67 -3.44
C LYS A 140 -2.39 -10.92 -2.07
N LEU A 141 -2.75 -9.87 -1.35
CA LEU A 141 -3.42 -9.98 -0.06
C LEU A 141 -4.92 -10.01 -0.29
N GLU A 142 -5.58 -11.04 0.24
CA GLU A 142 -7.03 -11.18 0.19
C GLU A 142 -7.62 -10.84 1.56
N GLY A 143 -8.45 -9.81 1.60
CA GLY A 143 -9.06 -9.26 2.80
C GLY A 143 -10.58 -9.33 2.78
N ARG A 144 -11.17 -9.54 3.96
CA ARG A 144 -12.62 -9.38 4.22
C ARG A 144 -12.85 -8.37 5.33
N ILE A 145 -13.98 -7.67 5.32
CA ILE A 145 -14.35 -6.77 6.44
C ILE A 145 -14.22 -7.55 7.75
N ALA A 146 -13.45 -7.01 8.70
CA ALA A 146 -13.35 -7.59 10.03
C ALA A 146 -14.69 -7.36 10.76
N VAL A 147 -15.42 -8.45 11.00
CA VAL A 147 -16.64 -8.48 11.83
C VAL A 147 -16.28 -8.41 13.31
#